data_AF-A0A0J6XH59-F1
#
_entry.id   AF-A0A0J6XH59-F1
#
_cell.length_a   1.000
_cell.length_b   1.000
_cell.length_c   1.000
_cell.angle_alpha   90.00
_cell.angle_beta   90.00
_cell.angle_gamma   90.00
#
_symmetry.space_group_name_H-M   'P 1'
#
loop_
_entity.id
_entity.type
_entity.pdbx_description
1 polymer ?
#
loop_
_entity_poly.entity_id
_entity_poly.type
_entity_poly.pdbx_seq_one_letter_code
_entity_poly.pdbx_strand_id
1 'polypeptide(L)'
;MTGNEIKLKAIAALTGVRGGIGTDYVSSLLGEVTPTEFVVPAEGDAAEIGFAMLDQLSGPLSALISGFVMAFEAVADAFDELEPGTSSQEILQELALHLASESD
;
A
#
# COMPACT_ATOMS: atom_id res chain seq x y z
N MET A 1 11.51 -3.38 -4.55
CA MET A 1 10.51 -3.30 -3.46
C MET A 1 9.70 -4.58 -3.48
N THR A 2 9.45 -5.19 -2.33
CA THR A 2 8.59 -6.37 -2.20
C THR A 2 7.12 -5.95 -2.11
N GLY A 3 6.20 -6.89 -2.37
CA GLY A 3 4.77 -6.63 -2.21
C GLY A 3 4.39 -6.26 -0.76
N ASN A 4 5.10 -6.80 0.24
CA ASN A 4 4.86 -6.47 1.65
C ASN A 4 5.33 -5.05 2.00
N GLU A 5 6.46 -4.57 1.46
CA GLU A 5 6.89 -3.18 1.64
C GLU A 5 5.83 -2.19 1.11
N ILE A 6 5.19 -2.51 -0.01
CA ILE A 6 4.13 -1.67 -0.60
C ILE A 6 2.87 -1.66 0.28
N LYS A 7 2.46 -2.82 0.80
CA LYS A 7 1.34 -2.93 1.74
C LYS A 7 1.61 -2.14 3.03
N LEU A 8 2.82 -2.22 3.57
CA LEU A 8 3.23 -1.45 4.76
C LEU A 8 3.17 0.06 4.51
N LYS A 9 3.60 0.53 3.32
CA LYS A 9 3.48 1.95 2.93
C LYS A 9 2.01 2.39 2.81
N ALA A 10 1.13 1.53 2.30
CA ALA A 10 -0.31 1.80 2.24
C ALA A 10 -0.94 1.95 3.64
N ILE A 11 -0.56 1.07 4.58
CA ILE A 11 -1.01 1.13 5.98
C ILE A 11 -0.45 2.39 6.66
N ALA A 12 0.83 2.69 6.48
CA ALA A 12 1.47 3.89 7.03
C ALA A 12 0.80 5.18 6.53
N ALA A 13 0.39 5.23 5.25
CA ALA A 13 -0.37 6.34 4.69
C ALA A 13 -1.73 6.52 5.39
N LEU A 14 -2.50 5.43 5.56
CA LEU A 14 -3.80 5.48 6.27
C LEU A 14 -3.65 5.92 7.72
N THR A 15 -2.69 5.34 8.43
CA THR A 15 -2.37 5.70 9.82
C THR A 15 -1.95 7.17 9.93
N GLY A 16 -1.15 7.66 8.97
CA GLY A 16 -0.75 9.05 8.89
C GLY A 16 -1.92 10.01 8.73
N VAL A 17 -2.81 9.76 7.75
CA VAL A 17 -4.02 10.58 7.56
C VAL A 17 -4.86 10.63 8.83
N ARG A 18 -5.10 9.46 9.46
CA ARG A 18 -5.88 9.36 10.70
C ARG A 18 -5.21 10.05 11.89
N GLY A 19 -3.88 10.00 11.98
CA GLY A 19 -3.08 10.64 13.01
C GLY A 19 -2.88 12.15 12.81
N GLY A 20 -3.49 12.75 11.79
CA GLY A 20 -3.36 14.18 11.49
C GLY A 20 -2.06 14.54 10.78
N ILE A 21 -1.33 13.55 10.23
CA ILE A 21 -0.19 13.82 9.35
C ILE A 21 -0.74 14.34 8.02
N GLY A 22 -0.17 15.45 7.55
CA GLY A 22 -0.61 16.14 6.34
C GLY A 22 -0.60 15.26 5.09
N THR A 23 -1.48 15.58 4.14
CA THR A 23 -1.64 14.85 2.87
C THR A 23 -0.35 14.77 2.05
N ASP A 24 0.58 15.70 2.23
CA ASP A 24 1.86 15.73 1.52
C ASP A 24 2.74 14.53 1.86
N TYR A 25 2.75 14.09 3.13
CA TYR A 25 3.49 12.89 3.55
C TYR A 25 2.91 11.62 2.93
N VAL A 26 1.58 11.56 2.84
CA VAL A 26 0.84 10.46 2.22
C VAL A 26 1.14 10.40 0.73
N SER A 27 1.09 11.55 0.05
CA SER A 27 1.47 11.65 -1.37
C SER A 27 2.92 11.25 -1.62
N SER A 28 3.85 11.59 -0.71
CA SER A 28 5.24 11.15 -0.79
C SER A 28 5.36 9.62 -0.69
N LEU A 29 4.74 9.01 0.32
CA LEU A 29 4.74 7.56 0.53
C LEU A 29 4.17 6.79 -0.66
N LEU A 30 3.08 7.30 -1.25
CA LEU A 30 2.47 6.72 -2.45
C LEU A 30 3.33 6.94 -3.70
N GLY A 31 4.00 8.09 -3.79
CA GLY A 31 4.95 8.38 -4.86
C GLY A 31 6.11 7.40 -4.89
N GLU A 32 6.60 6.96 -3.72
CA GLU A 32 7.68 5.96 -3.62
C GLU A 32 7.29 4.54 -4.07
N VAL A 33 5.99 4.25 -4.23
CA VAL A 33 5.50 2.96 -4.75
C VAL A 33 5.49 2.94 -6.28
N THR A 34 5.45 4.11 -6.91
CA THR A 34 5.42 4.24 -8.37
C THR A 34 6.85 4.12 -8.93
N PRO A 35 7.10 3.26 -9.94
CA PRO A 35 8.41 3.20 -10.58
C PRO A 35 8.81 4.57 -11.15
N THR A 36 10.04 5.01 -10.89
CA THR A 36 10.60 6.25 -11.44
C THR A 36 11.10 6.08 -12.88
N GLU A 37 11.35 4.84 -13.28
CA GLU A 37 11.82 4.45 -14.60
C GLU A 37 11.14 3.14 -15.03
N PHE A 38 11.02 2.95 -16.34
CA PHE A 38 10.42 1.76 -16.93
C PHE A 38 11.41 1.11 -17.88
N VAL A 39 11.54 -0.22 -17.80
CA VAL A 39 12.30 -1.00 -18.78
C VAL A 39 11.36 -1.34 -19.93
N VAL A 40 11.69 -0.91 -21.15
CA VAL A 40 10.84 -1.13 -22.33
C VAL A 40 11.64 -1.72 -23.48
N PRO A 41 11.01 -2.47 -24.40
CA PRO A 41 11.69 -3.00 -25.59
C PRO A 41 12.23 -1.88 -26.48
N ALA A 42 13.49 -1.98 -26.90
CA ALA A 42 14.16 -0.92 -27.68
C ALA A 42 13.56 -0.71 -29.09
N GLU A 43 13.03 -1.77 -29.70
CA GLU A 43 12.39 -1.74 -31.02
C GLU A 43 10.87 -1.93 -30.93
N GLY A 44 10.30 -1.80 -29.72
CA GLY A 44 8.87 -1.99 -29.50
C GLY A 44 8.03 -0.86 -30.09
N ASP A 45 6.87 -1.19 -30.63
CA ASP A 45 5.89 -0.18 -31.00
C ASP A 45 5.23 0.47 -29.76
N ALA A 46 4.42 1.50 -29.99
CA ALA A 46 3.77 2.23 -28.89
C ALA A 46 2.88 1.34 -28.00
N ALA A 47 2.28 0.30 -28.56
CA ALA A 47 1.45 -0.63 -27.80
C ALA A 47 2.33 -1.56 -26.94
N GLU A 48 3.41 -2.09 -27.51
CA GLU A 48 4.37 -2.95 -26.80
C GLU A 48 5.05 -2.21 -25.64
N ILE A 49 5.45 -0.96 -25.86
CA ILE A 49 5.97 -0.07 -24.81
C ILE A 49 4.90 0.15 -23.73
N GLY A 50 3.67 0.45 -24.13
CA GLY A 50 2.54 0.66 -23.21
C GLY A 50 2.27 -0.56 -22.34
N PHE A 51 2.28 -1.77 -22.92
CA PHE A 51 2.11 -3.01 -22.17
C PHE A 51 3.26 -3.27 -21.20
N ALA A 52 4.52 -3.03 -21.60
CA ALA A 52 5.67 -3.20 -20.71
C ALA A 52 5.59 -2.26 -19.50
N MET A 53 5.15 -1.02 -19.69
CA MET A 53 4.93 -0.08 -18.59
C MET A 53 3.77 -0.51 -17.68
N LEU A 54 2.65 -0.95 -18.26
CA LEU A 54 1.48 -1.42 -17.51
C LEU A 54 1.79 -2.66 -16.67
N ASP A 55 2.56 -3.61 -17.20
CA ASP A 55 2.98 -4.81 -16.49
C ASP A 55 3.78 -4.44 -15.23
N GLN A 56 4.76 -3.53 -15.39
CA GLN A 56 5.56 -3.00 -14.29
C GLN A 56 4.76 -2.16 -13.27
N LEU A 57 3.68 -1.50 -13.69
CA LEU A 57 2.78 -0.76 -12.79
C LEU A 57 1.78 -1.66 -12.05
N SER A 58 1.37 -2.76 -12.68
CA SER A 58 0.27 -3.60 -12.21
C SER A 58 0.57 -4.23 -10.84
N GLY A 59 1.80 -4.71 -10.63
CA GLY A 59 2.23 -5.30 -9.37
C GLY A 59 2.18 -4.31 -8.21
N PRO A 60 2.88 -3.16 -8.29
CA PRO A 60 2.83 -2.14 -7.25
C PRO A 60 1.43 -1.62 -6.96
N LEU A 61 0.63 -1.37 -8.00
CA LEU A 61 -0.74 -0.90 -7.83
C LEU A 61 -1.63 -1.94 -7.14
N SER A 62 -1.49 -3.21 -7.54
CA SER A 62 -2.22 -4.32 -6.90
C SER A 62 -1.84 -4.44 -5.43
N ALA A 63 -0.55 -4.39 -5.10
CA ALA A 63 -0.09 -4.44 -3.71
C ALA A 63 -0.59 -3.25 -2.88
N LEU A 64 -0.67 -2.05 -3.48
CA LEU A 64 -1.21 -0.86 -2.84
C LEU A 64 -2.70 -1.04 -2.50
N ILE A 65 -3.50 -1.47 -3.47
CA ILE A 65 -4.94 -1.73 -3.30
C ILE A 65 -5.15 -2.81 -2.24
N SER A 66 -4.40 -3.90 -2.30
CA SER A 66 -4.47 -4.96 -1.29
C SER A 66 -4.12 -4.46 0.10
N GLY A 67 -3.11 -3.59 0.25
CA GLY A 67 -2.77 -2.96 1.52
C GLY A 67 -3.91 -2.13 2.10
N PHE A 68 -4.60 -1.34 1.26
CA PHE A 68 -5.77 -0.59 1.69
C PHE A 68 -6.97 -1.46 2.07
N VAL A 69 -7.21 -2.54 1.32
CA VAL A 69 -8.28 -3.50 1.63
C VAL A 69 -8.02 -4.18 2.98
N MET A 70 -6.81 -4.69 3.21
CA MET A 70 -6.45 -5.31 4.50
C MET A 70 -6.59 -4.34 5.68
N ALA A 71 -6.16 -3.08 5.49
CA ALA A 71 -6.32 -2.05 6.51
C ALA A 71 -7.78 -1.76 6.83
N PHE A 72 -8.66 -1.79 5.81
CA PHE A 72 -10.10 -1.59 5.99
C PHE A 72 -10.76 -2.80 6.66
N GLU A 73 -10.43 -4.02 6.23
CA GLU A 73 -10.91 -5.28 6.81
C GLU A 73 -10.54 -5.36 8.29
N ALA A 74 -9.29 -5.12 8.66
CA ALA A 74 -8.86 -5.14 10.05
C ALA A 74 -9.65 -4.17 10.94
N VAL A 75 -9.96 -2.98 10.43
CA VAL A 75 -10.78 -1.99 11.16
C VAL A 75 -12.25 -2.40 11.22
N ALA A 76 -12.78 -3.00 10.16
CA ALA A 76 -14.15 -3.49 10.12
C ALA A 76 -14.35 -4.67 11.07
N ASP A 77 -13.43 -5.64 11.06
CA ASP A 77 -13.45 -6.82 11.93
C ASP A 77 -13.45 -6.41 13.40
N ALA A 78 -12.57 -5.49 13.80
CA ALA A 78 -12.55 -4.97 15.17
C ALA A 78 -13.84 -4.22 15.57
N PHE A 79 -14.53 -3.60 14.61
CA PHE A 79 -15.82 -2.96 14.86
C PHE A 79 -16.95 -3.98 14.99
N ASP A 80 -16.95 -5.04 14.17
CA ASP A 80 -17.92 -6.13 14.18
C ASP A 80 -17.76 -7.04 15.41
N GLU A 81 -16.54 -7.21 15.92
CA GLU A 81 -16.26 -7.90 17.19
C GLU A 81 -16.75 -7.13 18.43
N LEU A 82 -17.34 -5.94 18.23
CA LEU A 82 -17.91 -5.07 19.26
C LEU A 82 -16.91 -4.74 20.38
N GLU A 83 -15.59 -4.76 20.12
CA GLU A 83 -14.58 -4.38 21.12
C GLU A 83 -14.64 -2.86 21.38
N PRO A 84 -15.29 -2.41 22.48
CA PRO A 84 -15.45 -1.01 22.73
C PRO A 84 -14.16 -0.50 23.37
N GLY A 85 -13.33 0.18 22.59
CA GLY A 85 -12.16 0.88 23.14
C GLY A 85 -10.92 0.85 22.25
N THR A 86 -10.81 -0.12 21.34
CA THR A 86 -9.67 -0.22 20.44
C THR A 86 -9.75 0.85 19.36
N SER A 87 -8.75 1.72 19.29
CA SER A 87 -8.72 2.77 18.27
C SER A 87 -8.34 2.18 16.91
N SER A 88 -8.87 2.74 15.82
CA SER A 88 -8.44 2.36 14.45
C SER A 88 -6.92 2.48 14.26
N GLN A 89 -6.26 3.35 15.03
CA GLN A 89 -4.81 3.51 14.97
C GLN A 89 -4.07 2.31 15.57
N GLU A 90 -4.54 1.76 16.70
CA GLU A 90 -3.94 0.58 17.32
C GLU A 90 -4.09 -0.64 16.41
N ILE A 91 -5.27 -0.82 15.81
CA ILE A 91 -5.56 -1.90 14.85
C ILE A 91 -4.59 -1.83 13.65
N LEU A 92 -4.42 -0.65 13.06
CA LEU A 92 -3.52 -0.46 11.92
C LEU A 92 -2.04 -0.65 12.29
N GLN A 93 -1.64 -0.32 13.52
CA GLN A 93 -0.28 -0.57 14.02
C GLN A 93 -0.03 -2.07 14.22
N GLU A 94 -0.97 -2.80 14.80
CA GLU A 94 -0.87 -4.25 14.98
C GLU A 94 -0.80 -4.98 13.63
N LEU A 95 -1.64 -4.59 12.67
CA LEU A 95 -1.58 -5.12 11.31
C LEU A 95 -0.22 -4.87 10.65
N ALA A 96 0.34 -3.67 10.82
CA ALA A 96 1.66 -3.35 10.30
C ALA A 96 2.77 -4.20 10.93
N LEU A 97 2.72 -4.44 12.25
CA LEU A 97 3.67 -5.31 12.95
C LEU A 97 3.57 -6.76 12.47
N HIS A 98 2.35 -7.25 12.26
CA HIS A 98 2.12 -8.59 11.73
C HIS A 98 2.73 -8.77 10.34
N LEU A 99 2.43 -7.87 9.40
CA LEU A 99 2.98 -7.91 8.04
C LEU A 99 4.51 -7.76 7.99
N ALA A 100 5.08 -6.97 8.91
CA ALA A 100 6.53 -6.85 9.04
C ALA A 100 7.17 -8.18 9.51
N SER A 101 6.50 -8.92 10.40
CA SER A 101 6.97 -10.22 10.89
C SER A 101 6.85 -11.37 9.88
N GLU A 102 5.91 -11.29 8.93
CA GLU A 102 5.78 -12.25 7.83
C GLU A 102 6.82 -12.03 6.70
N SER A 103 7.58 -10.94 6.77
CA SER A 103 8.54 -10.56 5.74
C SER A 103 9.97 -11.03 6.03
N ASP A 104 10.20 -11.69 7.17
CA ASP A 104 11.42 -12.45 7.53
C ASP A 104 11.33 -13.93 7.08
#